data_AF-A0A9P0MZQ6-F1
#
_entry.id   AF-A0A9P0MZQ6-F1
#
_cell.length_a   1.000
_cell.length_b   1.000
_cell.length_c   1.000
_cell.angle_alpha   90.00
_cell.angle_beta   90.00
_cell.angle_gamma   90.00
#
_symmetry.space_group_name_H-M   'P 1'
#
loop_
_entity.id
_entity.type
_entity.pdbx_description
1 polymer ?
#
loop_
_entity_poly.entity_id
_entity_poly.type
_entity_poly.pdbx_seq_one_letter_code
_entity_poly.pdbx_strand_id
1 'polypeptide(L)'
;MVLVMEEPLVTSAPIIDISTLKSWGDTSPIQFPTSYNINSSLETSPYPVNKALNKKIIFWEGDITQLRVDAIVHSTNENFSDHCPLSNRIFTKAGHGLKQEIYDDIKECRTGEVVVSKAYRLPAKLIIHTVGPKYNPKFQSAAENTLHNCYRNILQKAYELKLRSLAISVVNSVRRNYPPDEGAHTALRTIRRILEYQESKGDCHLEYVVLAVESCDAGIYEVLLPLYFPRSNKEEEAALLQLPTGRNYGPFGEPIFPDRQIRIIDNPHHHINDKMVAESTGATVPQGLDNPGPEDDCSVIDLSSHFDVMGDTSFTHMQGDLDQQRLLGERHVPPTIDPFIAKQIHNQER
;
A
#
# COMPACT_ATOMS: atom_id res chain seq x y z
N MET A 1 3.26 60.71 -4.98
CA MET A 1 3.99 60.11 -3.84
C MET A 1 3.63 58.63 -3.84
N VAL A 2 4.48 57.80 -4.45
CA VAL A 2 4.24 56.35 -4.56
C VAL A 2 4.59 55.74 -3.20
N LEU A 3 3.60 55.18 -2.51
CA LEU A 3 3.83 54.38 -1.32
C LEU A 3 4.45 53.06 -1.77
N VAL A 4 5.78 52.97 -1.62
CA VAL A 4 6.50 51.70 -1.68
C VAL A 4 6.06 50.93 -0.44
N MET A 5 5.15 49.99 -0.62
CA MET A 5 4.88 48.97 0.39
C MET A 5 6.10 48.05 0.41
N GLU A 6 6.97 48.23 1.40
CA GLU A 6 8.01 47.25 1.71
C GLU A 6 7.33 45.91 2.00
N GLU A 7 7.67 44.90 1.21
CA GLU A 7 7.29 43.51 1.48
C GLU A 7 7.84 43.11 2.86
N PRO A 8 7.04 42.47 3.73
CA PRO A 8 7.53 42.06 5.03
C PRO A 8 8.64 41.03 4.84
N LEU A 9 9.79 41.30 5.46
CA LEU A 9 10.94 40.39 5.55
C LEU A 9 10.46 38.98 5.88
N VAL A 10 10.59 38.07 4.91
CA VAL A 10 10.29 36.65 5.08
C VAL A 10 11.27 36.08 6.09
N THR A 11 10.91 36.10 7.37
CA THR A 11 11.61 35.32 8.40
C THR A 11 11.43 33.85 8.02
N SER A 12 12.49 33.23 7.52
CA SER A 12 12.49 31.79 7.20
C SER A 12 12.09 31.02 8.46
N ALA A 13 11.01 30.24 8.39
CA ALA A 13 10.59 29.38 9.49
C ALA A 13 11.77 28.49 9.95
N PRO A 14 11.90 28.21 11.26
CA PRO A 14 13.06 27.50 11.80
C PRO A 14 13.17 26.10 11.20
N ILE A 15 14.40 25.68 10.90
CA ILE A 15 14.69 24.30 10.51
C ILE A 15 14.68 23.44 11.78
N ILE A 16 13.94 22.34 11.75
CA ILE A 16 13.79 21.42 12.86
C ILE A 16 14.66 20.20 12.62
N ASP A 17 15.57 19.94 13.55
CA ASP A 17 16.40 18.74 13.53
C ASP A 17 15.68 17.60 14.25
N ILE A 18 15.66 16.41 13.64
CA ILE A 18 14.97 15.23 14.20
C ILE A 18 15.47 14.92 15.60
N SER A 19 16.76 15.15 15.87
CA SER A 19 17.36 14.91 17.20
C SER A 19 16.72 15.71 18.34
N THR A 20 16.00 16.79 18.01
CA THR A 20 15.29 17.62 19.00
C THR A 20 13.88 17.08 19.31
N LEU A 21 13.35 16.18 18.48
CA LEU A 21 12.03 15.60 18.64
C LEU A 21 12.08 14.36 19.53
N LYS A 22 11.03 14.15 20.32
CA LYS A 22 10.91 12.97 21.17
C LYS A 22 10.40 11.78 20.37
N SER A 23 11.02 10.62 20.56
CA SER A 23 10.47 9.36 20.06
C SER A 23 9.14 9.05 20.76
N TRP A 24 8.26 8.33 20.07
CA TRP A 24 6.97 7.89 20.60
C TRP A 24 7.14 7.10 21.91
N GLY A 25 8.14 6.23 21.98
CA GLY A 25 8.47 5.47 23.18
C GLY A 25 8.90 6.31 24.39
N ASP A 26 9.31 7.57 24.17
CA ASP A 26 9.68 8.52 25.23
C ASP A 26 8.57 9.51 25.59
N THR A 27 7.42 9.43 24.90
CA THR A 27 6.25 10.26 25.22
C THR A 27 5.46 9.67 26.38
N SER A 28 4.88 10.54 27.19
CA SER A 28 3.91 10.12 28.21
C SER A 28 2.54 9.90 27.57
N PRO A 29 1.75 8.92 28.04
CA PRO A 29 0.37 8.75 27.59
C PRO A 29 -0.44 10.02 27.83
N ILE A 30 -1.12 10.52 26.79
CA ILE A 30 -2.00 11.69 26.86
C ILE A 30 -3.29 11.33 27.62
N GLN A 31 -3.78 10.11 27.40
CA GLN A 31 -4.95 9.55 28.06
C GLN A 31 -4.56 8.27 28.78
N PHE A 32 -4.97 8.14 30.04
CA PHE A 32 -4.85 6.87 30.75
C PHE A 32 -5.99 5.97 30.30
N PRO A 33 -5.70 4.71 29.89
CA PRO A 33 -6.76 3.78 29.56
C PRO A 33 -7.74 3.63 30.72
N THR A 34 -9.04 3.75 30.43
CA THR A 34 -10.07 3.40 31.42
C THR A 34 -9.91 1.92 31.73
N SER A 35 -9.69 1.59 33.01
CA SER A 35 -9.55 0.22 33.47
C SER A 35 -10.93 -0.47 33.42
N TYR A 36 -11.26 -1.06 32.28
CA TYR A 36 -12.37 -1.99 32.19
C TYR A 36 -11.93 -3.30 32.84
N ASN A 37 -12.70 -3.75 33.83
CA ASN A 37 -12.42 -5.00 34.53
C ASN A 37 -12.94 -6.13 33.64
N ILE A 38 -12.13 -6.55 32.67
CA ILE A 38 -12.54 -7.55 31.68
C ILE A 38 -11.98 -8.90 32.12
N ASN A 39 -12.87 -9.72 32.69
CA ASN A 39 -12.65 -11.17 32.73
C ASN A 39 -12.70 -11.66 31.28
N SER A 40 -11.57 -11.65 30.58
CA SER A 40 -11.54 -12.22 29.23
C SER A 40 -10.26 -12.98 28.97
N SER A 41 -10.46 -14.23 28.60
CA SER A 41 -9.67 -15.00 27.66
C SER A 41 -9.55 -14.28 26.29
N LEU A 42 -9.06 -13.04 26.27
CA LEU A 42 -8.78 -12.28 25.05
C LEU A 42 -7.47 -12.79 24.43
N GLU A 43 -7.50 -12.97 23.12
CA GLU A 43 -6.36 -13.34 22.29
C GLU A 43 -5.21 -12.33 22.45
N THR A 44 -3.98 -12.78 22.24
CA THR A 44 -2.79 -11.92 22.22
C THR A 44 -2.98 -10.77 21.23
N SER A 45 -2.61 -9.54 21.63
CA SER A 45 -2.68 -8.37 20.74
C SER A 45 -1.96 -8.64 19.42
N PRO A 46 -2.57 -8.30 18.27
CA PRO A 46 -1.88 -8.41 16.98
C PRO A 46 -0.70 -7.43 16.87
N TYR A 47 -0.60 -6.45 17.80
CA TYR A 47 0.48 -5.48 17.90
C TYR A 47 1.02 -5.45 19.34
N PRO A 48 1.93 -6.36 19.71
CA PRO A 48 2.50 -6.38 21.05
C PRO A 48 3.39 -5.15 21.29
N VAL A 49 3.65 -4.81 22.56
CA VAL A 49 4.62 -3.76 22.91
C VAL A 49 5.99 -4.08 22.30
N ASN A 50 6.48 -3.18 21.44
CA ASN A 50 7.82 -3.26 20.88
C ASN A 50 8.58 -1.95 21.13
N LYS A 51 9.49 -1.98 22.11
CA LYS A 51 10.27 -0.80 22.52
C LYS A 51 11.20 -0.30 21.41
N ALA A 52 11.76 -1.20 20.61
CA ALA A 52 12.66 -0.83 19.53
C ALA A 52 11.90 -0.07 18.43
N LEU A 53 10.72 -0.56 18.03
CA LEU A 53 9.88 0.17 17.06
C LEU A 53 9.35 1.48 17.62
N ASN A 54 8.92 1.52 18.88
CA ASN A 54 8.45 2.75 19.52
C ASN A 54 9.53 3.85 19.58
N LYS A 55 10.82 3.47 19.61
CA LYS A 55 11.95 4.41 19.55
C LYS A 55 12.16 5.00 18.15
N LYS A 56 11.73 4.30 17.10
CA LYS A 56 11.85 4.76 15.70
C LYS A 56 10.73 5.72 15.30
N ILE A 57 9.55 5.57 15.87
CA ILE A 57 8.41 6.44 15.54
C ILE A 57 8.56 7.79 16.23
N ILE A 58 8.32 8.87 15.51
CA ILE A 58 8.14 10.22 16.05
C ILE A 58 6.77 10.70 15.59
N PHE A 59 5.92 11.10 16.54
CA PHE A 59 4.68 11.80 16.23
C PHE A 59 4.94 13.30 16.30
N TRP A 60 4.64 14.03 15.24
CA TRP A 60 4.94 15.46 15.17
C TRP A 60 3.86 16.22 14.41
N GLU A 61 3.25 17.19 15.08
CA GLU A 61 2.33 18.14 14.46
C GLU A 61 3.10 19.35 13.94
N GLY A 62 3.04 19.60 12.63
CA GLY A 62 3.70 20.76 12.03
C GLY A 62 3.94 20.68 10.52
N ASP A 63 4.65 21.68 10.02
CA ASP A 63 4.96 21.81 8.60
C ASP A 63 6.17 20.95 8.20
N ILE A 64 5.90 19.80 7.59
CA ILE A 64 6.91 18.80 7.16
C ILE A 64 8.10 19.39 6.38
N THR A 65 7.91 20.53 5.71
CA THR A 65 8.97 21.22 4.96
C THR A 65 10.06 21.85 5.85
N GLN A 66 9.87 21.89 7.16
CA GLN A 66 10.85 22.37 8.14
C GLN A 66 11.81 21.28 8.62
N LEU A 67 11.49 20.00 8.39
CA LEU A 67 12.23 18.87 8.95
C LEU A 67 13.53 18.61 8.16
N ARG A 68 14.65 18.54 8.88
CA ARG A 68 15.94 18.05 8.37
C ARG A 68 15.98 16.52 8.44
N VAL A 69 15.55 15.87 7.37
CA VAL A 69 15.45 14.41 7.21
C VAL A 69 16.09 13.95 5.90
N ASP A 70 16.31 12.66 5.71
CA ASP A 70 16.79 12.18 4.40
C ASP A 70 15.71 12.31 3.32
N ALA A 71 14.46 11.98 3.64
CA ALA A 71 13.35 12.26 2.74
C ALA A 71 12.07 12.71 3.46
N ILE A 72 11.33 13.58 2.80
CA ILE A 72 9.92 13.87 3.13
C ILE A 72 9.00 13.20 2.11
N VAL A 73 7.80 12.82 2.54
CA VAL A 73 6.75 12.33 1.64
C VAL A 73 5.85 13.49 1.22
N HIS A 74 5.56 13.57 -0.08
CA HIS A 74 4.62 14.50 -0.67
C HIS A 74 3.42 13.73 -1.24
N SER A 75 2.28 13.78 -0.55
CA SER A 75 1.01 13.31 -1.12
C SER A 75 0.46 14.33 -2.12
N THR A 76 0.22 13.92 -3.36
CA THR A 76 -0.18 14.83 -4.45
C THR A 76 -1.19 14.17 -5.41
N ASN A 77 -1.32 14.71 -6.63
CA ASN A 77 -2.08 14.13 -7.71
C ASN A 77 -1.19 13.66 -8.87
N GLU A 78 -1.82 12.97 -9.81
CA GLU A 78 -1.17 12.16 -10.83
C GLU A 78 -0.26 12.98 -11.76
N ASN A 79 -0.49 14.28 -11.85
CA ASN A 79 0.20 15.24 -12.70
C ASN A 79 0.84 16.40 -11.92
N PHE A 80 1.03 16.25 -10.60
CA PHE A 80 1.68 17.24 -9.73
C PHE A 80 1.07 18.65 -9.75
N SER A 81 -0.19 18.76 -10.15
CA SER A 81 -0.96 20.00 -10.21
C SER A 81 -1.82 20.24 -8.96
N ASP A 82 -1.62 19.44 -7.91
CA ASP A 82 -2.47 19.56 -6.73
C ASP A 82 -2.23 20.87 -5.97
N HIS A 83 -3.28 21.65 -5.76
CA HIS A 83 -3.23 22.96 -5.10
C HIS A 83 -3.48 22.87 -3.59
N CYS A 84 -3.14 21.75 -2.95
CA CYS A 84 -3.30 21.62 -1.51
C CYS A 84 -2.26 22.50 -0.75
N PRO A 85 -2.55 22.89 0.51
CA PRO A 85 -1.62 23.68 1.32
C PRO A 85 -0.23 23.05 1.40
N LEU A 86 -0.15 21.73 1.57
CA LEU A 86 1.11 20.98 1.61
C LEU A 86 1.91 21.12 0.30
N SER A 87 1.28 20.84 -0.85
CA SER A 87 1.93 20.97 -2.17
C SER A 87 2.41 22.39 -2.41
N ASN A 88 1.59 23.40 -2.09
CA ASN A 88 1.98 24.80 -2.21
C ASN A 88 3.21 25.14 -1.36
N ARG A 89 3.25 24.67 -0.08
CA ARG A 89 4.42 24.87 0.79
C ARG A 89 5.67 24.17 0.24
N ILE A 90 5.55 22.92 -0.20
CA ILE A 90 6.67 22.14 -0.77
C ILE A 90 7.23 22.84 -2.01
N PHE A 91 6.39 23.17 -3.00
CA PHE A 91 6.85 23.83 -4.23
C PHE A 91 7.44 25.21 -3.98
N THR A 92 6.84 25.98 -3.06
CA THR A 92 7.33 27.32 -2.71
C THR A 92 8.71 27.24 -2.05
N LYS A 93 8.87 26.35 -1.06
CA LYS A 93 10.11 26.24 -0.29
C LYS A 93 11.22 25.49 -1.01
N ALA A 94 10.92 24.44 -1.79
CA ALA A 94 11.91 23.75 -2.63
C ALA A 94 12.43 24.67 -3.75
N GLY A 95 11.59 25.58 -4.25
CA GLY A 95 11.92 26.52 -5.31
C GLY A 95 11.68 25.95 -6.71
N HIS A 96 12.05 26.73 -7.73
CA HIS A 96 11.74 26.42 -9.13
C HIS A 96 12.36 25.10 -9.63
N GLY A 97 13.49 24.68 -9.07
CA GLY A 97 14.17 23.45 -9.47
C GLY A 97 13.27 22.22 -9.37
N LEU A 98 12.45 22.13 -8.31
CA LEU A 98 11.50 21.02 -8.15
C LEU A 98 10.47 20.97 -9.27
N LYS A 99 9.96 22.14 -9.70
CA LYS A 99 9.00 22.21 -10.81
C LYS A 99 9.63 21.78 -12.14
N GLN A 100 10.91 22.09 -12.35
CA GLN A 100 11.64 21.70 -13.55
C GLN A 100 11.86 20.19 -13.59
N GLU A 101 12.41 19.57 -12.54
CA GLU A 101 12.60 18.10 -12.50
C GLU A 101 11.27 17.35 -12.63
N ILE A 102 10.19 17.85 -12.03
CA ILE A 102 8.87 17.25 -12.22
C ILE A 102 8.40 17.34 -13.67
N TYR A 103 8.62 18.48 -14.34
CA TYR A 103 8.16 18.69 -15.72
C TYR A 103 9.02 17.94 -16.75
N ASP A 104 10.34 17.95 -16.58
CA ASP A 104 11.30 17.40 -17.53
C ASP A 104 11.49 15.88 -17.36
N ASP A 105 11.63 15.41 -16.11
CA ASP A 105 12.09 14.05 -15.80
C ASP A 105 10.97 13.12 -15.30
N ILE A 106 10.12 13.57 -14.36
CA ILE A 106 9.14 12.71 -13.68
C ILE A 106 7.81 12.61 -14.45
N LYS A 107 7.23 13.75 -14.83
CA LYS A 107 5.97 13.95 -15.58
C LYS A 107 4.70 13.49 -14.88
N GLU A 108 4.63 12.24 -14.43
CA GLU A 108 3.44 11.66 -13.80
C GLU A 108 3.79 10.70 -12.65
N CYS A 109 2.80 10.46 -11.78
CA CYS A 109 2.87 9.43 -10.74
C CYS A 109 1.49 8.78 -10.61
N ARG A 110 1.37 7.47 -10.84
CA ARG A 110 0.04 6.84 -10.80
C ARG A 110 -0.42 6.65 -9.36
N THR A 111 -1.72 6.48 -9.19
CA THR A 111 -2.31 6.20 -7.88
C THR A 111 -1.71 4.94 -7.27
N GLY A 112 -1.23 5.02 -6.02
CA GLY A 112 -0.56 3.91 -5.33
C GLY A 112 0.95 3.80 -5.61
N GLU A 113 1.47 4.49 -6.62
CA GLU A 113 2.90 4.47 -6.94
C GLU A 113 3.69 5.50 -6.13
N VAL A 114 5.02 5.40 -6.24
CA VAL A 114 5.96 6.38 -5.69
C VAL A 114 7.00 6.76 -6.73
N VAL A 115 7.34 8.04 -6.77
CA VAL A 115 8.46 8.58 -7.55
C VAL A 115 9.31 9.50 -6.67
N VAL A 116 10.55 9.72 -7.05
CA VAL A 116 11.53 10.41 -6.21
C VAL A 116 12.12 11.60 -6.95
N SER A 117 12.27 12.72 -6.25
CA SER A 117 12.94 13.92 -6.75
C SER A 117 13.99 14.40 -5.74
N LYS A 118 14.83 15.35 -6.15
CA LYS A 118 15.62 16.14 -5.20
C LYS A 118 14.71 17.07 -4.41
N ALA A 119 15.12 17.42 -3.20
CA ALA A 119 14.38 18.34 -2.33
C ALA A 119 14.81 19.82 -2.48
N TYR A 120 15.87 20.09 -3.26
CA TYR A 120 16.37 21.42 -3.58
C TYR A 120 16.68 22.29 -2.36
N ARG A 121 15.89 23.34 -2.12
CA ARG A 121 16.09 24.29 -1.02
C ARG A 121 15.47 23.84 0.30
N LEU A 122 14.76 22.71 0.30
CA LEU A 122 14.24 22.14 1.55
C LEU A 122 15.39 21.62 2.42
N PRO A 123 15.21 21.56 3.76
CA PRO A 123 16.19 20.94 4.65
C PRO A 123 16.33 19.42 4.45
N ALA A 124 15.33 18.78 3.85
CA ALA A 124 15.38 17.38 3.46
C ALA A 124 16.31 17.16 2.26
N LYS A 125 16.80 15.94 2.04
CA LYS A 125 17.65 15.63 0.88
C LYS A 125 16.82 15.27 -0.35
N LEU A 126 15.77 14.46 -0.15
CA LEU A 126 14.90 13.93 -1.20
C LEU A 126 13.42 14.18 -0.90
N ILE A 127 12.60 14.10 -1.94
CA ILE A 127 11.13 14.05 -1.81
C ILE A 127 10.66 12.73 -2.42
N ILE A 128 9.90 11.95 -1.65
CA ILE A 128 9.17 10.79 -2.15
C ILE A 128 7.74 11.25 -2.42
N HIS A 129 7.37 11.30 -3.69
CA HIS A 129 6.03 11.66 -4.12
C HIS A 129 5.16 10.41 -4.21
N THR A 130 3.91 10.52 -3.74
CA THR A 130 2.91 9.46 -3.92
C THR A 130 1.55 10.07 -4.22
N VAL A 131 0.66 9.26 -4.78
CA VAL A 131 -0.71 9.66 -5.08
C VAL A 131 -1.69 8.74 -4.35
N GLY A 132 -2.36 9.29 -3.34
CA GLY A 132 -3.41 8.62 -2.61
C GLY A 132 -4.67 8.36 -3.46
N PRO A 133 -5.47 7.35 -3.11
CA PRO A 133 -6.69 7.01 -3.84
C PRO A 133 -7.77 8.08 -3.71
N LYS A 134 -8.61 8.18 -4.75
CA LYS A 134 -9.91 8.88 -4.64
C LYS A 134 -10.89 7.93 -3.97
N TYR A 135 -11.44 8.34 -2.83
CA TYR A 135 -12.34 7.50 -2.07
C TYR A 135 -13.76 7.57 -2.64
N ASN A 136 -14.35 6.39 -2.81
CA ASN A 136 -15.76 6.21 -3.15
C ASN A 136 -16.27 5.06 -2.28
N PRO A 137 -17.38 5.23 -1.53
CA PRO A 137 -17.94 4.16 -0.70
C PRO A 137 -18.17 2.84 -1.46
N LYS A 138 -18.50 2.92 -2.76
CA LYS A 138 -18.68 1.72 -3.62
C LYS A 138 -17.38 0.94 -3.87
N PHE A 139 -16.23 1.59 -3.71
CA PHE A 139 -14.90 1.04 -3.98
C PHE A 139 -14.00 1.13 -2.73
N GLN A 140 -14.58 1.10 -1.53
CA GLN A 140 -13.86 1.21 -0.26
C GLN A 140 -12.68 0.24 -0.17
N SER A 141 -12.90 -1.05 -0.48
CA SER A 141 -11.85 -2.08 -0.46
C SER A 141 -10.68 -1.77 -1.40
N ALA A 142 -10.97 -1.22 -2.59
CA ALA A 142 -9.92 -0.84 -3.53
C ALA A 142 -9.15 0.39 -3.03
N ALA A 143 -9.85 1.38 -2.46
CA ALA A 143 -9.23 2.55 -1.87
C ALA A 143 -8.37 2.20 -0.65
N GLU A 144 -8.79 1.26 0.20
CA GLU A 144 -7.98 0.75 1.32
C GLU A 144 -6.70 0.06 0.81
N ASN A 145 -6.83 -0.83 -0.17
CA ASN A 145 -5.66 -1.52 -0.75
C ASN A 145 -4.69 -0.54 -1.42
N THR A 146 -5.19 0.45 -2.16
CA THR A 146 -4.35 1.46 -2.80
C THR A 146 -3.64 2.34 -1.77
N LEU A 147 -4.32 2.73 -0.69
CA LEU A 147 -3.69 3.51 0.38
C LEU A 147 -2.60 2.69 1.11
N HIS A 148 -2.87 1.41 1.39
CA HIS A 148 -1.87 0.48 1.88
C HIS A 148 -0.64 0.44 0.96
N ASN A 149 -0.86 0.30 -0.35
CA ASN A 149 0.22 0.30 -1.34
C ASN A 149 1.03 1.60 -1.36
N CYS A 150 0.41 2.77 -1.17
CA CYS A 150 1.15 4.03 -1.01
C CYS A 150 2.18 3.94 0.12
N TYR A 151 1.73 3.58 1.34
CA TYR A 151 2.61 3.48 2.51
C TYR A 151 3.67 2.37 2.35
N ARG A 152 3.28 1.23 1.78
CA ARG A 152 4.18 0.13 1.48
C ARG A 152 5.28 0.56 0.52
N ASN A 153 4.92 1.21 -0.59
CA ASN A 153 5.86 1.66 -1.62
C ASN A 153 6.75 2.79 -1.11
N ILE A 154 6.24 3.68 -0.25
CA ILE A 154 7.04 4.71 0.44
C ILE A 154 8.15 4.05 1.26
N LEU A 155 7.81 3.09 2.12
CA LEU A 155 8.77 2.44 3.01
C LEU A 155 9.75 1.55 2.24
N GLN A 156 9.28 0.87 1.20
CA GLN A 156 10.13 0.11 0.30
C GLN A 156 11.13 1.03 -0.40
N LYS A 157 10.69 2.19 -0.93
CA LYS A 157 11.58 3.15 -1.59
C LYS A 157 12.61 3.73 -0.62
N ALA A 158 12.20 4.01 0.62
CA ALA A 158 13.11 4.48 1.66
C ALA A 158 14.20 3.44 1.99
N TYR A 159 13.83 2.16 2.01
CA TYR A 159 14.78 1.06 2.17
C TYR A 159 15.76 0.96 0.98
N GLU A 160 15.25 0.97 -0.26
CA GLU A 160 16.08 0.92 -1.49
C GLU A 160 17.10 2.06 -1.56
N LEU A 161 16.70 3.26 -1.12
CA LEU A 161 17.55 4.45 -1.06
C LEU A 161 18.46 4.51 0.18
N LYS A 162 18.39 3.50 1.06
CA LYS A 162 19.15 3.39 2.33
C LYS A 162 19.00 4.63 3.22
N LEU A 163 17.77 5.14 3.31
CA LEU A 163 17.47 6.30 4.15
C LEU A 163 17.53 5.91 5.63
N ARG A 164 18.05 6.82 6.47
CA ARG A 164 18.02 6.69 7.94
C ARG A 164 16.83 7.39 8.55
N SER A 165 16.32 8.43 7.88
CA SER A 165 15.19 9.23 8.38
C SER A 165 14.18 9.55 7.30
N LEU A 166 12.91 9.31 7.60
CA LEU A 166 11.79 9.52 6.70
C LEU A 166 10.67 10.26 7.43
N ALA A 167 10.23 11.39 6.90
CA ALA A 167 9.02 12.06 7.37
C ALA A 167 7.87 11.80 6.41
N ILE A 168 6.74 11.32 6.93
CA ILE A 168 5.57 10.93 6.16
C ILE A 168 4.43 11.90 6.47
N SER A 169 3.96 12.63 5.45
CA SER A 169 2.71 13.39 5.53
C SER A 169 1.51 12.46 5.49
N VAL A 170 0.36 12.89 6.02
CA VAL A 170 -0.92 12.19 5.85
C VAL A 170 -1.23 12.01 4.35
N VAL A 171 -1.31 10.75 3.88
CA VAL A 171 -1.51 10.45 2.44
C VAL A 171 -2.99 10.45 2.09
N ASN A 172 -3.85 10.00 3.01
CA ASN A 172 -5.30 10.03 2.90
C ASN A 172 -5.82 11.48 2.95
N SER A 173 -5.95 12.09 1.78
CA SER A 173 -6.44 13.47 1.69
C SER A 173 -7.95 13.55 1.88
N VAL A 174 -8.40 14.45 2.77
CA VAL A 174 -9.81 14.84 2.91
C VAL A 174 -10.38 15.35 1.58
N ARG A 175 -9.57 16.02 0.75
CA ARG A 175 -9.98 16.49 -0.59
C ARG A 175 -10.25 15.36 -1.57
N ARG A 176 -9.72 14.16 -1.31
CA ARG A 176 -10.02 12.92 -2.04
C ARG A 176 -11.15 12.12 -1.38
N ASN A 177 -11.91 12.73 -0.46
CA ASN A 177 -13.05 12.17 0.29
C ASN A 177 -12.71 10.95 1.13
N TYR A 178 -11.43 10.74 1.49
CA TYR A 178 -11.02 9.58 2.27
C TYR A 178 -11.35 9.79 3.76
N PRO A 179 -12.05 8.87 4.45
CA PRO A 179 -12.31 8.97 5.89
C PRO A 179 -11.01 9.04 6.68
N PRO A 180 -10.74 10.14 7.43
CA PRO A 180 -9.45 10.34 8.09
C PRO A 180 -9.05 9.23 9.07
N ASP A 181 -10.03 8.69 9.80
CA ASP A 181 -9.90 7.58 10.75
C ASP A 181 -9.52 6.26 10.06
N GLU A 182 -10.26 5.82 9.04
CA GLU A 182 -9.93 4.60 8.28
C GLU A 182 -8.56 4.73 7.59
N GLY A 183 -8.22 5.95 7.13
CA GLY A 183 -6.93 6.24 6.52
C GLY A 183 -5.78 6.13 7.52
N ALA A 184 -5.95 6.67 8.72
CA ALA A 184 -4.97 6.59 9.79
C ALA A 184 -4.77 5.15 10.29
N HIS A 185 -5.85 4.35 10.41
CA HIS A 185 -5.74 2.91 10.68
C HIS A 185 -4.88 2.19 9.63
N THR A 186 -5.12 2.47 8.34
CA THR A 186 -4.36 1.88 7.23
C THR A 186 -2.89 2.29 7.27
N ALA A 187 -2.60 3.57 7.53
CA ALA A 187 -1.25 4.11 7.64
C ALA A 187 -0.47 3.44 8.78
N LEU A 188 -1.00 3.48 9.99
CA LEU A 188 -0.34 2.98 11.19
C LEU A 188 -0.13 1.47 11.14
N ARG A 189 -1.15 0.72 10.69
CA ARG A 189 -1.05 -0.72 10.46
C ARG A 189 0.08 -1.08 9.50
N THR A 190 0.09 -0.44 8.34
CA THR A 190 1.06 -0.73 7.27
C THR A 190 2.48 -0.41 7.73
N ILE A 191 2.67 0.76 8.36
CA ILE A 191 3.97 1.16 8.91
C ILE A 191 4.43 0.18 9.99
N ARG A 192 3.56 -0.18 10.92
CA ARG A 192 3.87 -1.13 11.99
C ARG A 192 4.37 -2.47 11.46
N ARG A 193 3.60 -3.09 10.56
CA ARG A 193 3.90 -4.43 10.00
C ARG A 193 5.18 -4.45 9.17
N ILE A 194 5.41 -3.41 8.36
CA ILE A 194 6.63 -3.33 7.56
C ILE A 194 7.88 -3.13 8.43
N LEU A 195 7.78 -2.32 9.49
CA LEU A 195 8.90 -2.15 10.42
C LEU A 195 9.20 -3.43 11.21
N GLU A 196 8.18 -4.19 11.62
CA GLU A 196 8.35 -5.52 12.23
C GLU A 196 9.06 -6.49 11.27
N TYR A 197 8.63 -6.51 10.01
CA TYR A 197 9.26 -7.35 8.99
C TYR A 197 10.74 -7.00 8.79
N GLN A 198 11.06 -5.72 8.64
CA GLN A 198 12.45 -5.25 8.49
C GLN A 198 13.31 -5.58 9.72
N GLU A 199 12.75 -5.43 10.92
CA GLU A 199 13.42 -5.82 12.16
C GLU A 199 13.70 -7.33 12.21
N SER A 200 12.72 -8.16 11.83
CA SER A 200 12.87 -9.63 11.82
C SER A 200 13.96 -10.13 10.86
N LYS A 201 14.23 -9.37 9.78
CA LYS A 201 15.29 -9.67 8.81
C LYS A 201 16.65 -9.10 9.22
N GLY A 202 16.72 -8.28 10.27
CA GLY A 202 17.93 -7.57 10.68
C GLY A 202 18.37 -6.50 9.68
N ASP A 203 17.50 -6.11 8.76
CA ASP A 203 17.81 -5.29 7.60
C ASP A 203 17.03 -3.99 7.64
N CYS A 204 17.33 -3.18 8.64
CA CYS A 204 16.63 -1.92 8.90
C CYS A 204 17.61 -0.75 8.94
N HIS A 205 17.62 0.05 7.88
CA HIS A 205 18.38 1.30 7.80
C HIS A 205 17.62 2.48 8.41
N LEU A 206 16.29 2.42 8.44
CA LEU A 206 15.44 3.48 8.99
C LEU A 206 15.54 3.51 10.52
N GLU A 207 16.15 4.58 11.02
CA GLU A 207 16.25 4.91 12.44
C GLU A 207 15.05 5.73 12.91
N TYR A 208 14.54 6.62 12.05
CA TYR A 208 13.44 7.51 12.40
C TYR A 208 12.37 7.53 11.31
N VAL A 209 11.12 7.32 11.72
CA VAL A 209 9.92 7.55 10.91
C VAL A 209 9.08 8.61 11.61
N VAL A 210 9.05 9.81 11.03
CA VAL A 210 8.28 10.94 11.54
C VAL A 210 6.90 10.93 10.90
N LEU A 211 5.85 10.75 11.69
CA LEU A 211 4.48 10.97 11.28
C LEU A 211 4.19 12.47 11.42
N ALA A 212 4.34 13.20 10.31
CA ALA A 212 4.15 14.64 10.24
C ALA A 212 2.70 14.95 9.89
N VAL A 213 1.93 15.39 10.88
CA VAL A 213 0.48 15.65 10.75
C VAL A 213 0.18 17.14 10.77
N GLU A 214 -0.89 17.54 10.07
CA GLU A 214 -1.49 18.87 10.28
C GLU A 214 -2.45 18.84 11.48
N SER A 215 -2.80 20.00 12.03
CA SER A 215 -3.65 20.13 13.22
C SER A 215 -5.02 19.45 13.09
N CYS A 216 -5.54 19.31 11.86
CA CYS A 216 -6.82 18.62 11.62
C CYS A 216 -6.74 17.10 11.84
N ASP A 217 -5.57 16.49 11.70
CA ASP A 217 -5.37 15.05 11.82
C ASP A 217 -4.74 14.65 13.18
N ALA A 218 -4.18 15.62 13.91
CA ALA A 218 -3.42 15.38 15.13
C ALA A 218 -4.19 14.52 16.15
N GLY A 219 -5.42 14.91 16.50
CA GLY A 219 -6.23 14.18 17.48
C GLY A 219 -6.56 12.73 17.06
N ILE A 220 -6.67 12.46 15.76
CA ILE A 220 -6.93 11.11 15.24
C ILE A 220 -5.69 10.24 15.49
N TYR A 221 -4.51 10.74 15.09
CA TYR A 221 -3.27 10.00 15.28
C TYR A 221 -2.90 9.83 16.76
N GLU A 222 -3.17 10.81 17.62
CA GLU A 222 -2.97 10.70 19.07
C GLU A 222 -3.76 9.55 19.70
N VAL A 223 -5.00 9.34 19.25
CA VAL A 223 -5.88 8.26 19.74
C VAL A 223 -5.50 6.91 19.14
N LEU A 224 -5.14 6.86 17.85
CA LEU A 224 -4.90 5.61 17.15
C LEU A 224 -3.47 5.06 17.30
N LEU A 225 -2.47 5.91 17.55
CA LEU A 225 -1.08 5.48 17.71
C LEU A 225 -0.87 4.40 18.77
N PRO A 226 -1.41 4.53 20.01
CA PRO A 226 -1.30 3.50 21.03
C PRO A 226 -1.88 2.14 20.62
N LEU A 227 -2.81 2.10 19.66
CA LEU A 227 -3.42 0.85 19.19
C LEU A 227 -2.45 -0.02 18.39
N TYR A 228 -1.55 0.62 17.63
CA TYR A 228 -0.58 -0.04 16.75
C TYR A 228 0.85 -0.03 17.30
N PHE A 229 1.15 0.96 18.13
CA PHE A 229 2.44 1.16 18.78
C PHE A 229 2.23 1.35 20.29
N PRO A 230 1.72 0.33 21.01
CA PRO A 230 1.53 0.45 22.45
C PRO A 230 2.88 0.64 23.14
N ARG A 231 2.95 1.63 24.03
CA ARG A 231 4.16 1.97 24.80
C ARG A 231 4.31 1.12 26.05
N SER A 232 3.20 0.59 26.56
CA SER A 232 3.15 -0.24 27.76
C SER A 232 2.11 -1.34 27.64
N ASN A 233 2.23 -2.39 28.45
CA ASN A 233 1.28 -3.51 28.45
C ASN A 233 -0.16 -3.05 28.75
N LYS A 234 -0.33 -1.95 29.50
CA LYS A 234 -1.66 -1.34 29.75
C LYS A 234 -2.27 -0.75 28.47
N GLU A 235 -1.45 -0.14 27.62
CA GLU A 235 -1.92 0.36 26.32
C GLU A 235 -2.22 -0.78 25.37
N GLU A 236 -1.40 -1.84 25.38
CA GLU A 236 -1.63 -3.05 24.59
C GLU A 236 -2.97 -3.72 24.96
N GLU A 237 -3.23 -3.89 26.25
CA GLU A 237 -4.49 -4.46 26.75
C GLU A 237 -5.69 -3.57 26.37
N ALA A 238 -5.56 -2.25 26.52
CA ALA A 238 -6.61 -1.31 26.13
C ALA A 238 -6.85 -1.25 24.61
N ALA A 239 -5.80 -1.50 23.82
CA ALA A 239 -5.86 -1.48 22.37
C ALA A 239 -6.72 -2.62 21.82
N LEU A 240 -6.70 -3.80 22.46
CA LEU A 240 -7.49 -4.97 22.06
C LEU A 240 -8.98 -4.66 21.90
N LEU A 241 -9.52 -3.76 22.73
CA LEU A 241 -10.94 -3.39 22.73
C LEU A 241 -11.30 -2.37 21.66
N GLN A 242 -10.30 -1.65 21.14
CA GLN A 242 -10.47 -0.51 20.23
C GLN A 242 -10.03 -0.83 18.81
N LEU A 243 -9.27 -1.92 18.60
CA LEU A 243 -8.89 -2.37 17.28
C LEU A 243 -10.14 -2.78 16.47
N PRO A 244 -10.19 -2.47 15.16
CA PRO A 244 -11.30 -2.89 14.31
C PRO A 244 -11.47 -4.43 14.33
N THR A 245 -12.65 -4.90 14.75
CA THR A 245 -12.95 -6.34 14.82
C THR A 245 -13.39 -6.90 13.46
N GLY A 246 -13.18 -8.19 13.24
CA GLY A 246 -13.70 -8.92 12.07
C GLY A 246 -13.01 -8.65 10.74
N ARG A 247 -11.90 -7.90 10.70
CA ARG A 247 -11.03 -7.77 9.51
C ARG A 247 -9.71 -8.52 9.73
N ASN A 248 -9.40 -9.41 8.80
CA ASN A 248 -8.08 -10.05 8.72
C ASN A 248 -7.15 -9.22 7.84
N TYR A 249 -5.92 -9.07 8.29
CA TYR A 249 -4.87 -8.38 7.55
C TYR A 249 -3.73 -9.35 7.30
N GLY A 250 -3.08 -9.21 6.15
CA GLY A 250 -1.92 -10.01 5.81
C GLY A 250 -0.68 -9.62 6.62
N PRO A 251 0.43 -10.36 6.44
CA PRO A 251 1.66 -10.17 7.20
C PRO A 251 2.27 -8.77 7.06
N PHE A 252 2.00 -8.05 5.97
CA PHE A 252 2.48 -6.68 5.75
C PHE A 252 1.41 -5.61 6.06
N GLY A 253 0.25 -6.01 6.60
CA GLY A 253 -0.86 -5.12 6.92
C GLY A 253 -1.82 -4.84 5.75
N GLU A 254 -1.68 -5.58 4.66
CA GLU A 254 -2.58 -5.55 3.51
C GLU A 254 -3.98 -6.02 3.90
N PRO A 255 -5.05 -5.39 3.39
CA PRO A 255 -6.41 -5.87 3.64
C PRO A 255 -6.68 -7.17 2.89
N ILE A 256 -7.16 -8.21 3.58
CA ILE A 256 -7.55 -9.49 2.97
C ILE A 256 -9.05 -9.45 2.66
N PHE A 257 -9.41 -9.56 1.37
CA PHE A 257 -10.80 -9.64 0.93
C PHE A 257 -11.12 -11.08 0.48
N PRO A 258 -11.87 -11.87 1.26
CA PRO A 258 -12.15 -13.27 0.93
C PRO A 258 -12.88 -13.44 -0.41
N ASP A 259 -13.75 -12.49 -0.77
CA ASP A 259 -14.54 -12.53 -2.02
C ASP A 259 -13.72 -12.26 -3.29
N ARG A 260 -12.42 -11.97 -3.18
CA ARG A 260 -11.52 -11.68 -4.31
C ARG A 260 -10.43 -12.74 -4.52
N GLN A 261 -10.44 -13.83 -3.76
CA GLN A 261 -9.53 -14.95 -3.99
C GLN A 261 -10.04 -15.77 -5.20
N ILE A 262 -9.22 -15.86 -6.25
CA ILE A 262 -9.50 -16.73 -7.39
C ILE A 262 -9.47 -18.17 -6.85
N ARG A 263 -10.62 -18.84 -6.80
CA ARG A 263 -10.66 -20.28 -6.60
C ARG A 263 -10.20 -20.92 -7.91
N ILE A 264 -8.95 -21.36 -7.96
CA ILE A 264 -8.51 -22.26 -9.03
C ILE A 264 -9.25 -23.56 -8.76
N ILE A 265 -10.29 -23.82 -9.54
CA ILE A 265 -10.95 -25.12 -9.58
C ILE A 265 -10.21 -25.89 -10.66
N ASP A 266 -9.56 -26.99 -10.29
CA ASP A 266 -9.01 -27.89 -11.29
C ASP A 266 -10.13 -28.33 -12.23
N ASN A 267 -9.95 -28.11 -13.53
CA ASN A 267 -10.95 -28.44 -14.52
C ASN A 267 -11.13 -29.98 -14.53
N PRO A 268 -12.30 -30.54 -14.15
CA PRO A 268 -12.48 -31.98 -13.96
C PRO A 268 -12.37 -32.80 -15.26
N HIS A 269 -12.17 -32.15 -16.41
CA HIS A 269 -12.14 -32.78 -17.72
C HIS A 269 -10.75 -33.27 -18.19
N HIS A 270 -9.68 -33.15 -17.39
CA HIS A 270 -8.34 -33.62 -17.79
C HIS A 270 -8.03 -35.11 -17.50
N HIS A 271 -9.00 -35.94 -17.10
CA HIS A 271 -8.80 -37.39 -16.94
C HIS A 271 -9.37 -38.26 -18.07
N ILE A 272 -9.78 -37.66 -19.19
CA ILE A 272 -10.28 -38.40 -20.36
C ILE A 272 -9.32 -38.18 -21.52
N ASN A 273 -8.12 -38.78 -21.47
CA ASN A 273 -7.39 -39.22 -22.67
C ASN A 273 -6.17 -40.12 -22.43
N ASP A 274 -5.75 -40.37 -21.19
CA ASP A 274 -4.61 -41.27 -20.92
C ASP A 274 -4.93 -42.78 -21.00
N LYS A 275 -6.18 -43.17 -21.32
CA LYS A 275 -6.57 -44.59 -21.43
C LYS A 275 -6.49 -45.20 -22.84
N MET A 276 -5.95 -44.50 -23.84
CA MET A 276 -5.78 -45.04 -25.20
C MET A 276 -4.34 -45.34 -25.63
N VAL A 277 -3.37 -45.36 -24.69
CA VAL A 277 -1.99 -45.78 -24.98
C VAL A 277 -1.49 -46.77 -23.92
N ALA A 278 -2.17 -47.90 -23.77
CA ALA A 278 -1.66 -49.03 -22.99
C ALA A 278 -2.28 -50.37 -23.42
N GLU A 279 -2.51 -50.58 -24.72
CA GLU A 279 -2.69 -51.93 -25.29
C GLU A 279 -1.45 -52.29 -26.09
N SER A 280 -0.40 -52.76 -25.40
CA SER A 280 0.59 -53.72 -25.88
C SER A 280 1.73 -53.84 -24.87
N THR A 281 1.58 -54.76 -23.93
CA THR A 281 2.59 -55.72 -23.46
C THR A 281 2.08 -56.36 -22.17
N GLY A 282 1.78 -57.66 -22.25
CA GLY A 282 1.32 -58.45 -21.11
C GLY A 282 2.49 -58.98 -20.28
N ALA A 283 2.30 -59.03 -18.95
CA ALA A 283 2.79 -60.08 -18.05
C ALA A 283 2.22 -59.90 -16.62
N THR A 284 1.31 -60.81 -16.25
CA THR A 284 1.15 -61.54 -14.97
C THR A 284 1.33 -60.86 -13.58
N VAL A 285 0.23 -60.88 -12.83
CA VAL A 285 -0.09 -60.69 -11.36
C VAL A 285 0.72 -61.65 -10.42
N PRO A 286 0.61 -61.67 -9.04
CA PRO A 286 -0.22 -60.86 -8.12
C PRO A 286 0.33 -60.54 -6.68
N GLN A 287 -0.53 -59.79 -5.92
CA GLN A 287 -0.88 -59.90 -4.48
C GLN A 287 -0.38 -58.84 -3.46
N GLY A 288 -1.34 -58.27 -2.71
CA GLY A 288 -1.14 -57.59 -1.42
C GLY A 288 -2.29 -56.63 -1.05
N LEU A 289 -3.00 -56.90 0.05
CA LEU A 289 -4.28 -56.33 0.50
C LEU A 289 -4.15 -55.16 1.52
N ASP A 290 -5.18 -54.31 1.53
CA ASP A 290 -5.79 -53.52 2.64
C ASP A 290 -5.11 -52.29 3.29
N ASN A 291 -5.62 -51.09 2.99
CA ASN A 291 -6.35 -50.20 3.94
C ASN A 291 -6.72 -48.82 3.31
N PRO A 292 -7.91 -48.23 3.60
CA PRO A 292 -8.23 -46.85 3.24
C PRO A 292 -8.08 -45.89 4.44
N GLY A 293 -7.47 -44.73 4.22
CA GLY A 293 -7.59 -43.54 5.06
C GLY A 293 -8.08 -42.35 4.20
N PRO A 294 -8.83 -41.38 4.75
CA PRO A 294 -9.11 -40.14 4.04
C PRO A 294 -8.02 -39.11 4.36
N GLU A 295 -7.18 -38.78 3.37
CA GLU A 295 -6.33 -37.59 3.38
C GLU A 295 -7.01 -36.54 2.48
N ASP A 296 -7.48 -35.45 3.08
CA ASP A 296 -7.83 -34.20 2.39
C ASP A 296 -6.53 -33.37 2.25
N ASP A 297 -5.84 -33.52 1.12
CA ASP A 297 -4.73 -32.64 0.75
C ASP A 297 -5.20 -31.62 -0.31
N CYS A 298 -5.54 -30.41 0.14
CA CYS A 298 -5.60 -29.23 -0.72
C CYS A 298 -4.24 -28.53 -0.70
N SER A 299 -3.49 -28.62 -1.80
CA SER A 299 -2.23 -27.89 -1.98
C SER A 299 -2.50 -26.42 -2.31
N VAL A 300 -2.34 -25.56 -1.29
CA VAL A 300 -2.33 -24.10 -1.47
C VAL A 300 -0.94 -23.69 -1.95
N ILE A 301 -0.79 -23.36 -3.24
CA ILE A 301 0.44 -22.75 -3.76
C ILE A 301 0.30 -21.23 -3.69
N ASP A 302 1.03 -20.62 -2.76
CA ASP A 302 1.14 -19.17 -2.58
C ASP A 302 2.17 -18.58 -3.56
N LEU A 303 1.67 -17.96 -4.63
CA LEU A 303 2.48 -17.28 -5.65
C LEU A 303 3.01 -15.90 -5.22
N SER A 304 2.89 -15.49 -3.96
CA SER A 304 3.45 -14.22 -3.49
C SER A 304 4.96 -14.24 -3.17
N SER A 305 5.62 -15.41 -3.26
CA SER A 305 6.96 -15.63 -2.69
C SER A 305 8.12 -15.88 -3.68
N HIS A 306 7.98 -15.56 -4.98
CA HIS A 306 9.09 -15.67 -5.93
C HIS A 306 9.41 -14.36 -6.64
N PHE A 307 10.24 -13.54 -6.00
CA PHE A 307 11.07 -12.56 -6.68
C PHE A 307 12.42 -12.45 -5.98
N ASP A 308 13.41 -13.21 -6.47
CA ASP A 308 14.82 -12.89 -6.33
C ASP A 308 15.49 -12.92 -7.71
N VAL A 309 16.04 -11.76 -8.06
CA VAL A 309 17.13 -11.38 -8.98
C VAL A 309 17.61 -12.38 -10.08
N MET A 310 17.33 -11.96 -11.34
CA MET A 310 18.07 -12.09 -12.61
C MET A 310 18.78 -13.41 -13.00
N GLY A 311 18.31 -14.00 -14.11
CA GLY A 311 19.09 -14.84 -15.02
C GLY A 311 18.20 -15.48 -16.09
N ASP A 312 18.28 -14.99 -17.33
CA ASP A 312 17.71 -15.53 -18.57
C ASP A 312 16.23 -15.93 -18.59
N THR A 313 15.43 -15.02 -19.16
CA THR A 313 14.00 -15.21 -19.43
C THR A 313 13.73 -16.40 -20.37
N SER A 314 13.07 -17.44 -19.86
CA SER A 314 12.32 -18.43 -20.66
C SER A 314 11.07 -17.84 -21.34
N PHE A 315 10.93 -16.51 -21.36
CA PHE A 315 9.76 -15.78 -21.87
C PHE A 315 9.79 -15.57 -23.40
N THR A 316 10.93 -15.80 -24.06
CA THR A 316 11.06 -15.65 -25.52
C THR A 316 10.55 -16.84 -26.33
N HIS A 317 10.10 -17.93 -25.70
CA HIS A 317 9.66 -19.14 -26.42
C HIS A 317 8.14 -19.35 -26.49
N MET A 318 7.31 -18.51 -25.86
CA MET A 318 5.85 -18.66 -25.85
C MET A 318 5.08 -17.60 -26.67
N GLN A 319 5.76 -16.81 -27.51
CA GLN A 319 5.09 -15.79 -28.34
C GLN A 319 4.80 -16.24 -29.78
N GLY A 320 5.00 -17.52 -30.12
CA GLY A 320 4.88 -18.03 -31.48
C GLY A 320 3.56 -18.73 -31.85
N ASP A 321 2.79 -19.22 -30.87
CA ASP A 321 1.81 -20.29 -31.14
C ASP A 321 0.34 -19.88 -30.96
N LEU A 322 0.05 -18.79 -30.21
CA LEU A 322 -1.33 -18.38 -29.92
C LEU A 322 -2.03 -17.65 -31.07
N ASP A 323 -1.26 -17.05 -32.01
CA ASP A 323 -1.83 -16.33 -33.16
C ASP A 323 -2.05 -17.23 -34.39
N GLN A 324 -1.39 -18.39 -34.46
CA GLN A 324 -1.57 -19.35 -35.56
C GLN A 324 -2.90 -20.11 -35.46
N GLN A 325 -3.41 -20.36 -34.25
CA GLN A 325 -4.69 -21.05 -34.05
C GLN A 325 -5.92 -20.19 -34.33
N ARG A 326 -5.76 -18.87 -34.53
CA ARG A 326 -6.84 -17.96 -34.97
C ARG A 326 -7.02 -17.92 -36.49
N LEU A 327 -6.04 -18.40 -37.25
CA LEU A 327 -6.01 -18.27 -38.72
C LEU A 327 -6.51 -19.50 -39.49
N LEU A 328 -6.86 -20.59 -38.80
CA LEU A 328 -7.28 -21.86 -39.44
C LEU A 328 -8.68 -22.38 -39.02
N GLY A 329 -9.47 -21.58 -38.30
CA GLY A 329 -10.87 -21.92 -38.03
C GLY A 329 -11.78 -21.53 -39.20
N GLU A 330 -12.39 -22.52 -39.86
CA GLU A 330 -13.40 -22.30 -40.90
C GLU A 330 -14.52 -21.37 -40.41
N ARG A 331 -14.77 -20.27 -41.14
CA ARG A 331 -15.90 -19.37 -40.86
C ARG A 331 -17.20 -20.03 -41.30
N HIS A 332 -18.12 -20.22 -40.36
CA HIS A 332 -19.51 -20.54 -40.67
C HIS A 332 -20.20 -19.30 -41.26
N VAL A 333 -20.74 -19.42 -42.47
CA VAL A 333 -21.48 -18.34 -43.17
C VAL A 333 -22.90 -18.26 -42.59
N PRO A 334 -23.35 -17.11 -42.06
CA PRO A 334 -24.74 -16.96 -41.64
C PRO A 334 -25.68 -16.80 -42.86
N PRO A 335 -26.93 -17.30 -42.80
CA PRO A 335 -27.86 -17.19 -43.92
C PRO A 335 -28.25 -15.73 -44.16
N THR A 336 -28.37 -15.38 -45.45
CA THR A 336 -28.75 -14.06 -45.97
C THR A 336 -30.10 -13.59 -45.42
N ILE A 337 -30.11 -12.41 -44.80
CA ILE A 337 -31.31 -11.73 -44.30
C ILE A 337 -32.01 -11.03 -45.48
N ASP A 338 -33.32 -11.23 -45.60
CA ASP A 338 -34.20 -10.69 -46.64
C ASP A 338 -34.19 -9.14 -46.64
N PRO A 339 -33.97 -8.47 -47.80
CA PRO A 339 -33.84 -7.01 -47.91
C PRO A 339 -35.06 -6.18 -47.46
N PHE A 340 -36.18 -6.81 -47.07
CA PHE A 340 -37.33 -6.09 -46.51
C PHE A 340 -37.16 -5.70 -45.03
N ILE A 341 -36.38 -6.45 -44.23
CA ILE A 341 -36.22 -6.23 -42.79
C ILE A 341 -35.23 -5.09 -42.49
N ALA A 342 -34.23 -4.89 -43.36
CA ALA A 342 -33.20 -3.85 -43.19
C ALA A 342 -33.76 -2.42 -43.23
N LYS A 343 -34.89 -2.19 -43.92
CA LYS A 343 -35.52 -0.86 -44.03
C LYS A 343 -36.32 -0.46 -42.80
N GLN A 344 -36.68 -1.39 -41.92
CA GLN A 344 -37.50 -1.12 -40.73
C GLN A 344 -36.65 -0.76 -39.51
N ILE A 345 -35.40 -1.21 -39.45
CA ILE A 345 -34.47 -0.94 -38.34
C ILE A 345 -33.93 0.51 -38.41
N HIS A 346 -33.76 1.08 -39.60
CA HIS A 346 -33.18 2.43 -39.75
C HIS A 346 -34.15 3.59 -39.40
N ASN A 347 -35.44 3.30 -39.16
CA ASN A 347 -36.46 4.31 -38.83
C ASN A 347 -36.85 4.36 -37.33
N GLN A 348 -36.24 3.54 -36.47
CA GLN A 348 -36.49 3.56 -35.02
C GLN A 348 -35.38 4.24 -34.20
N GLU A 349 -34.29 4.69 -34.81
CA GLU A 349 -33.18 5.38 -34.14
C GLU A 349 -33.01 6.84 -34.59
N ARG A 350 -34.11 7.54 -34.92
CA ARG A 350 -34.12 9.01 -35.06
C ARG A 350 -35.03 9.67 -34.05
#